data_AF-A0A7Y6UF71-F1
#
_entry.id   AF-A0A7Y6UF71-F1
#
_cell.length_a   1.000
_cell.length_b   1.000
_cell.length_c   1.000
_cell.angle_alpha   90.00
_cell.angle_beta   90.00
_cell.angle_gamma   90.00
#
_symmetry.space_group_name_H-M   'P 1'
#
loop_
_entity.id
_entity.type
_entity.pdbx_description
1 polymer ?
#
loop_
_entity_poly.entity_id
_entity_poly.type
_entity_poly.pdbx_seq_one_letter_code
_entity_poly.pdbx_strand_id
1 'polypeptide(L)'
;MMRALAFILLAACATTQPQPPAGGPRGLHASEHLDVAAQHESAAKEESRWPDTFAAATATGHSIPWFRSWDSAAEQERLAAIHRTKAAALQAAYEEACGTRPADQTTVSPLQRYGTGGWNTATGVIVYLTPTVSPDALLSELRCHRAWMMLAPAGMDDCPLDLPGLAFDARGDGEGITLSIIVRDPALVAELQRRAAHDLEAAAKHRAAK
;
A
#
# COMPACT_ATOMS: atom_id res chain seq x y z
N MET A 1 41.92 51.56 -13.09
CA MET A 1 41.79 50.23 -13.75
C MET A 1 41.05 49.31 -12.79
N MET A 2 39.74 49.13 -13.00
CA MET A 2 38.84 48.37 -12.11
C MET A 2 38.65 46.97 -12.70
N ARG A 3 39.19 45.95 -12.03
CA ARG A 3 38.98 44.54 -12.37
C ARG A 3 37.60 44.11 -11.84
N ALA A 4 36.65 43.89 -12.74
CA ALA A 4 35.38 43.27 -12.43
C ALA A 4 35.58 41.77 -12.16
N LEU A 5 35.26 41.32 -10.94
CA LEU A 5 35.13 39.90 -10.60
C LEU A 5 33.80 39.38 -11.19
N ALA A 6 33.90 38.44 -12.13
CA ALA A 6 32.77 37.64 -12.56
C ALA A 6 32.53 36.52 -11.54
N PHE A 7 31.47 36.64 -10.74
CA PHE A 7 30.94 35.56 -9.92
C PHE A 7 30.16 34.59 -10.81
N ILE A 8 30.75 33.44 -11.10
CA ILE A 8 30.07 32.31 -11.74
C ILE A 8 29.20 31.65 -10.66
N LEU A 9 27.89 31.89 -10.73
CA LEU A 9 26.87 31.17 -9.99
C LEU A 9 26.79 29.73 -10.51
N LEU A 10 27.48 28.81 -9.83
CA LEU A 10 27.24 27.38 -9.95
C LEU A 10 25.86 27.08 -9.34
N ALA A 11 24.83 27.03 -10.18
CA ALA A 11 23.55 26.44 -9.82
C ALA A 11 23.78 24.95 -9.59
N ALA A 12 24.02 24.57 -8.33
CA ALA A 12 24.01 23.18 -7.91
C ALA A 12 22.59 22.63 -8.13
N CYS A 13 22.39 21.86 -9.20
CA CYS A 13 21.25 20.97 -9.33
C CYS A 13 21.37 19.91 -8.23
N ALA A 14 20.90 20.21 -7.04
CA ALA A 14 20.65 19.21 -6.02
C ALA A 14 19.49 18.34 -6.53
N THR A 15 19.84 17.24 -7.18
CA THR A 15 18.91 16.17 -7.51
C THR A 15 18.48 15.52 -6.21
N THR A 16 17.44 16.06 -5.58
CA THR A 16 16.73 15.37 -4.50
C THR A 16 16.21 14.06 -5.08
N GLN A 17 16.84 12.93 -4.73
CA GLN A 17 16.30 11.63 -5.15
C GLN A 17 14.86 11.52 -4.62
N PRO A 18 13.89 11.13 -5.46
CA PRO A 18 12.54 10.90 -5.01
C PRO A 18 12.56 9.90 -3.86
N GLN A 19 12.04 10.29 -2.69
CA GLN A 19 11.88 9.31 -1.63
C GLN A 19 10.85 8.27 -2.08
N PRO A 20 11.08 6.98 -1.80
CA PRO A 20 10.09 5.96 -2.09
C PRO A 20 8.80 6.28 -1.32
N PRO A 21 7.62 5.96 -1.89
CA PRO A 21 6.36 6.13 -1.18
C PRO A 21 6.40 5.39 0.16
N ALA A 22 5.85 6.01 1.20
CA ALA A 22 5.80 5.40 2.53
C ALA A 22 4.83 4.19 2.57
N GLY A 23 3.89 4.12 1.63
CA GLY A 23 2.81 3.13 1.61
C GLY A 23 1.79 3.33 2.72
N GLY A 24 0.87 2.38 2.82
CA GLY A 24 -0.11 2.30 3.91
C GLY A 24 0.31 1.34 5.03
N PRO A 25 -0.57 1.15 6.04
CA PRO A 25 -0.40 0.17 7.13
C PRO A 25 -0.12 -1.28 6.66
N ARG A 26 -0.45 -1.60 5.41
CA ARG A 26 -0.25 -2.91 4.78
C ARG A 26 0.86 -2.93 3.73
N GLY A 27 1.69 -1.88 3.68
CA GLY A 27 2.76 -1.71 2.72
C GLY A 27 2.36 -0.89 1.49
N LEU A 28 3.16 -1.00 0.42
CA LEU A 28 2.90 -0.30 -0.83
C LEU A 28 1.67 -0.87 -1.54
N HIS A 29 0.90 0.01 -2.15
CA HIS A 29 -0.19 -0.33 -3.05
C HIS A 29 0.35 -0.80 -4.41
N ALA A 30 -0.50 -1.41 -5.24
CA ALA A 30 -0.12 -1.86 -6.57
C ALA A 30 0.35 -0.69 -7.45
N SER A 31 -0.36 0.45 -7.43
CA SER A 31 0.05 1.65 -8.17
C SER A 31 1.41 2.17 -7.70
N GLU A 32 1.66 2.21 -6.40
CA GLU A 32 2.93 2.66 -5.83
C GLU A 32 4.09 1.72 -6.19
N HIS A 33 3.83 0.41 -6.24
CA HIS A 33 4.80 -0.55 -6.77
C HIS A 33 5.14 -0.25 -8.23
N LEU A 34 4.16 0.07 -9.08
CA LEU A 34 4.40 0.44 -10.48
C LEU A 34 5.18 1.75 -10.61
N ASP A 35 4.90 2.74 -9.75
CA ASP A 35 5.64 4.00 -9.74
C ASP A 35 7.11 3.78 -9.37
N VAL A 36 7.40 2.98 -8.35
CA VAL A 36 8.77 2.62 -7.97
C VAL A 36 9.46 1.80 -9.06
N ALA A 37 8.73 0.90 -9.75
CA ALA A 37 9.27 0.19 -10.89
C ALA A 37 9.68 1.15 -12.03
N ALA A 38 8.84 2.13 -12.34
CA ALA A 38 9.14 3.13 -13.37
C ALA A 38 10.36 4.01 -13.00
N GLN A 39 10.56 4.30 -11.72
CA GLN A 39 11.75 4.99 -11.23
C GLN A 39 13.02 4.16 -11.48
N HIS A 40 13.01 2.87 -11.10
CA HIS A 40 14.13 1.97 -11.36
C HIS A 40 14.40 1.76 -12.86
N GLU A 41 13.37 1.66 -13.70
CA GLU A 41 13.55 1.60 -15.16
C GLU A 41 14.15 2.88 -15.74
N SER A 42 13.84 4.03 -15.16
CA SER A 42 14.44 5.30 -15.56
C SER A 42 15.91 5.37 -15.14
N ALA A 43 16.24 4.92 -13.92
CA ALA A 43 17.62 4.81 -13.44
C ALA A 43 18.45 3.84 -14.29
N ALA A 44 17.91 2.66 -14.61
CA ALA A 44 18.57 1.68 -15.48
C ALA A 44 18.94 2.29 -16.86
N LYS A 45 18.03 3.07 -17.45
CA LYS A 45 18.26 3.76 -18.74
C LYS A 45 19.34 4.83 -18.63
N GLU A 46 19.39 5.55 -17.52
CA GLU A 46 20.39 6.58 -17.27
C GLU A 46 21.79 5.94 -17.09
N GLU A 47 21.90 4.93 -16.25
CA GLU A 47 23.14 4.20 -15.98
C GLU A 47 23.65 3.44 -17.22
N SER A 48 22.74 2.88 -18.03
CA SER A 48 23.11 2.27 -19.32
C SER A 48 23.66 3.28 -20.32
N ARG A 49 23.18 4.54 -20.26
CA ARG A 49 23.62 5.63 -21.15
C ARG A 49 24.93 6.25 -20.67
N TRP A 50 25.12 6.35 -19.36
CA TRP A 50 26.26 6.97 -18.71
C TRP A 50 26.85 6.04 -17.67
N PRO A 51 27.50 4.93 -18.08
CA PRO A 51 28.04 3.97 -17.14
C PRO A 51 29.14 4.62 -16.28
N ASP A 52 29.05 4.45 -14.97
CA ASP A 52 30.07 4.93 -14.03
C ASP A 52 31.42 4.30 -14.38
N THR A 53 32.33 5.12 -14.90
CA THR A 53 33.70 4.71 -15.21
C THR A 53 34.62 5.20 -14.10
N PHE A 54 35.00 4.30 -13.19
CA PHE A 54 36.04 4.62 -12.21
C PHE A 54 37.40 4.61 -12.89
N ALA A 55 38.03 5.78 -13.00
CA ALA A 55 39.41 5.88 -13.45
C ALA A 55 40.31 5.07 -12.49
N ALA A 56 41.01 4.06 -13.02
CA ALA A 56 41.97 3.28 -12.26
C ALA A 56 43.01 4.22 -11.64
N ALA A 57 43.18 4.16 -10.32
CA ALA A 57 44.27 4.85 -9.64
C ALA A 57 45.60 4.41 -10.29
N THR A 58 46.36 5.37 -10.81
CA THR A 58 47.70 5.17 -11.36
C THR A 58 48.67 4.81 -10.24
N ALA A 59 48.63 3.56 -9.78
CA ALA A 59 49.61 3.00 -8.87
C ALA A 59 50.86 2.61 -9.67
N THR A 60 51.95 3.33 -9.44
CA THR A 60 53.30 3.00 -9.89
C THR A 60 53.76 1.69 -9.26
N GLY A 61 53.59 0.57 -9.96
CA GLY A 61 54.11 -0.74 -9.56
C GLY A 61 53.30 -1.86 -10.18
N HIS A 62 53.97 -2.77 -10.88
CA HIS A 62 53.38 -3.85 -11.67
C HIS A 62 52.41 -4.71 -10.85
N SER A 63 51.11 -4.42 -10.97
CA SER A 63 50.02 -5.34 -10.66
C SER A 63 49.11 -5.35 -11.88
N ILE A 64 48.71 -6.54 -12.34
CA ILE A 64 47.72 -6.65 -13.41
C ILE A 64 46.47 -5.92 -12.90
N PRO A 65 46.00 -4.84 -13.55
CA PRO A 65 44.81 -4.16 -13.09
C PRO A 65 43.64 -5.12 -13.29
N TRP A 66 43.21 -5.77 -12.22
CA TRP A 66 41.96 -6.51 -12.23
C TRP A 66 40.85 -5.47 -12.13
N PHE A 67 40.08 -5.32 -13.19
CA PHE A 67 38.92 -4.46 -13.22
C PHE A 67 37.72 -5.25 -12.71
N ARG A 68 36.98 -4.72 -11.74
CA ARG A 68 35.62 -5.16 -11.42
C ARG A 68 34.66 -4.08 -11.87
N SER A 69 33.81 -4.40 -12.84
CA SER A 69 32.65 -3.58 -13.16
C SER A 69 31.46 -4.11 -12.36
N TRP A 70 30.76 -3.21 -11.67
CA TRP A 70 29.44 -3.49 -11.13
C TRP A 70 28.42 -3.03 -12.18
N ASP A 71 27.59 -3.94 -12.68
CA ASP A 71 26.50 -3.60 -13.59
C ASP A 71 25.31 -3.11 -12.77
N SER A 72 25.33 -1.81 -12.48
CA SER A 72 24.25 -1.17 -11.72
C SER A 72 22.95 -1.14 -12.53
N ALA A 73 23.02 -1.03 -13.86
CA ALA A 73 21.84 -0.99 -14.72
C ALA A 73 21.05 -2.30 -14.64
N ALA A 74 21.74 -3.45 -14.71
CA ALA A 74 21.11 -4.76 -14.51
C ALA A 74 20.47 -4.91 -13.11
N GLU A 75 21.07 -4.31 -12.09
CA GLU A 75 20.49 -4.29 -10.73
C GLU A 75 19.21 -3.44 -10.68
N GLN A 76 19.19 -2.26 -11.30
CA GLN A 76 17.99 -1.42 -11.41
C GLN A 76 16.87 -2.15 -12.17
N GLU A 77 17.18 -2.83 -13.28
CA GLU A 77 16.20 -3.64 -14.02
C GLU A 77 15.62 -4.77 -13.16
N ARG A 78 16.46 -5.44 -12.36
CA ARG A 78 16.04 -6.48 -11.41
C ARG A 78 15.08 -5.91 -10.36
N LEU A 79 15.36 -4.74 -9.81
CA LEU A 79 14.50 -4.07 -8.82
C LEU A 79 13.16 -3.66 -9.44
N ALA A 80 13.16 -3.10 -10.65
CA ALA A 80 11.94 -2.79 -11.39
C ALA A 80 11.06 -4.04 -11.59
N ALA A 81 11.66 -5.17 -12.00
CA ALA A 81 10.95 -6.42 -12.18
C ALA A 81 10.30 -6.92 -10.88
N ILE A 82 11.01 -6.84 -9.74
CA ILE A 82 10.46 -7.21 -8.42
C ILE A 82 9.21 -6.39 -8.10
N HIS A 83 9.27 -5.08 -8.32
CA HIS A 83 8.13 -4.20 -8.05
C HIS A 83 6.95 -4.50 -8.97
N ARG A 84 7.18 -4.74 -10.27
CA ARG A 84 6.14 -5.18 -11.21
C ARG A 84 5.48 -6.50 -10.78
N THR A 85 6.28 -7.48 -10.33
CA THR A 85 5.75 -8.75 -9.82
C THR A 85 4.89 -8.54 -8.57
N LYS A 86 5.29 -7.66 -7.65
CA LYS A 86 4.49 -7.34 -6.46
C LYS A 86 3.16 -6.65 -6.82
N ALA A 87 3.18 -5.69 -7.74
CA ALA A 87 1.95 -5.05 -8.23
C ALA A 87 1.00 -6.09 -8.87
N ALA A 88 1.53 -6.97 -9.72
CA ALA A 88 0.75 -8.03 -10.35
C ALA A 88 0.16 -9.01 -9.32
N ALA A 89 0.89 -9.33 -8.25
CA ALA A 89 0.39 -10.19 -7.18
C ALA A 89 -0.77 -9.55 -6.41
N LEU A 90 -0.72 -8.23 -6.15
CA LEU A 90 -1.83 -7.50 -5.53
C LEU A 90 -3.06 -7.46 -6.43
N GLN A 91 -2.86 -7.23 -7.74
CA GLN A 91 -3.94 -7.28 -8.73
C GLN A 91 -4.59 -8.67 -8.80
N ALA A 92 -3.79 -9.73 -8.84
CA ALA A 92 -4.30 -11.11 -8.84
C ALA A 92 -5.08 -11.44 -7.55
N ALA A 93 -4.59 -10.99 -6.39
CA ALA A 93 -5.29 -11.17 -5.13
C ALA A 93 -6.64 -10.43 -5.09
N TYR A 94 -6.73 -9.26 -5.73
CA TYR A 94 -8.00 -8.55 -5.93
C TYR A 94 -8.95 -9.34 -6.82
N GLU A 95 -8.48 -9.83 -7.96
CA GLU A 95 -9.29 -10.63 -8.90
C GLU A 95 -9.81 -11.91 -8.24
N GLU A 96 -8.97 -12.61 -7.46
CA GLU A 96 -9.35 -13.79 -6.69
C GLU A 96 -10.40 -13.47 -5.63
N ALA A 97 -10.22 -12.37 -4.88
CA ALA A 97 -11.11 -12.01 -3.78
C ALA A 97 -12.46 -11.46 -4.26
N CYS A 98 -12.48 -10.74 -5.39
CA CYS A 98 -13.67 -10.04 -5.88
C CYS A 98 -14.42 -10.78 -6.97
N GLY A 99 -13.76 -11.68 -7.72
CA GLY A 99 -14.36 -12.37 -8.86
C GLY A 99 -15.00 -11.41 -9.85
N THR A 100 -16.29 -11.58 -10.13
CA THR A 100 -17.05 -10.73 -11.06
C THR A 100 -17.75 -9.54 -10.40
N ARG A 101 -17.47 -9.25 -9.12
CA ARG A 101 -18.13 -8.16 -8.40
C ARG A 101 -17.72 -6.80 -9.01
N PRO A 102 -18.66 -5.89 -9.30
CA PRO A 102 -18.32 -4.60 -9.87
C PRO A 102 -17.62 -3.69 -8.85
N ALA A 103 -16.70 -2.86 -9.33
CA ALA A 103 -15.79 -2.06 -8.51
C ALA A 103 -16.51 -1.00 -7.64
N ASP A 104 -17.68 -0.53 -8.04
CA ASP A 104 -18.51 0.40 -7.26
C ASP A 104 -19.04 -0.23 -5.96
N GLN A 105 -19.19 -1.56 -5.92
CA GLN A 105 -19.59 -2.29 -4.73
C GLN A 105 -18.43 -2.54 -3.77
N THR A 106 -17.19 -2.34 -4.21
CA THR A 106 -15.97 -2.63 -3.44
C THR A 106 -15.37 -1.38 -2.80
N THR A 107 -15.80 -0.18 -3.21
CA THR A 107 -15.26 1.10 -2.72
C THR A 107 -15.82 1.52 -1.35
N VAL A 108 -16.98 1.02 -0.95
CA VAL A 108 -17.61 1.32 0.34
C VAL A 108 -17.40 0.15 1.31
N SER A 109 -16.93 0.44 2.52
CA SER A 109 -16.74 -0.55 3.59
C SER A 109 -18.04 -1.30 3.88
N PRO A 110 -18.04 -2.65 3.94
CA PRO A 110 -19.20 -3.43 4.36
C PRO A 110 -19.72 -3.06 5.75
N LEU A 111 -18.86 -2.54 6.65
CA LEU A 111 -19.29 -2.05 7.96
C LEU A 111 -20.15 -0.80 7.83
N GLN A 112 -19.79 0.13 6.94
CA GLN A 112 -20.59 1.33 6.67
C GLN A 112 -21.92 0.98 5.99
N ARG A 113 -21.93 -0.07 5.16
CA ARG A 113 -23.13 -0.50 4.42
C ARG A 113 -24.15 -1.21 5.31
N TYR A 114 -23.71 -2.14 6.15
CA TYR A 114 -24.60 -3.04 6.89
C TYR A 114 -24.55 -2.86 8.41
N GLY A 115 -23.55 -2.17 8.97
CA GLY A 115 -23.29 -2.14 10.41
C GLY A 115 -24.33 -1.35 11.20
N THR A 116 -25.03 -1.98 12.13
CA THR A 116 -26.09 -1.39 12.97
C THR A 116 -25.60 -0.92 14.33
N GLY A 117 -24.47 -1.43 14.80
CA GLY A 117 -23.86 -1.09 16.07
C GLY A 117 -22.71 -2.03 16.39
N GLY A 118 -22.20 -1.98 17.61
CA GLY A 118 -21.10 -2.83 18.04
C GLY A 118 -20.56 -2.44 19.41
N TRP A 119 -19.56 -3.17 19.88
CA TRP A 119 -18.84 -2.84 21.10
C TRP A 119 -17.39 -3.31 21.03
N ASN A 120 -16.56 -2.67 21.86
CA ASN A 120 -15.16 -2.97 21.97
C ASN A 120 -14.92 -4.24 22.82
N THR A 121 -13.92 -5.03 22.44
CA THR A 121 -13.44 -6.17 23.22
C THR A 121 -11.98 -5.96 23.61
N ALA A 122 -11.44 -6.82 24.47
CA ALA A 122 -10.03 -6.74 24.87
C ALA A 122 -9.05 -6.91 23.68
N THR A 123 -9.48 -7.54 22.59
CA THR A 123 -8.62 -7.89 21.44
C THR A 123 -9.10 -7.31 20.11
N GLY A 124 -10.15 -6.48 20.12
CA GLY A 124 -10.71 -5.88 18.92
C GLY A 124 -12.13 -5.35 19.11
N VAL A 125 -13.03 -5.70 18.20
CA VAL A 125 -14.42 -5.22 18.17
C VAL A 125 -15.39 -6.32 17.77
N ILE A 126 -16.62 -6.25 18.31
CA ILE A 126 -17.77 -6.95 17.78
C ILE A 126 -18.67 -5.94 17.08
N VAL A 127 -19.14 -6.28 15.90
CA VAL A 127 -20.01 -5.45 15.06
C VAL A 127 -21.29 -6.21 14.76
N TYR A 128 -22.43 -5.58 14.98
CA TYR A 128 -23.74 -6.06 14.55
C TYR A 128 -24.05 -5.52 13.15
N LEU A 129 -24.59 -6.37 12.28
CA LEU A 129 -24.98 -6.01 10.91
C LEU A 129 -26.40 -6.47 10.60
N THR A 130 -27.03 -5.81 9.63
CA THR A 130 -28.36 -6.17 9.13
C THR A 130 -28.37 -7.57 8.50
N PRO A 131 -29.51 -8.30 8.53
CA PRO A 131 -29.63 -9.65 7.95
C PRO A 131 -29.75 -9.67 6.42
N THR A 132 -29.39 -8.56 5.76
CA THR A 132 -29.54 -8.38 4.30
C THR A 132 -28.48 -9.13 3.48
N VAL A 133 -27.51 -9.75 4.15
CA VAL A 133 -26.42 -10.52 3.55
C VAL A 133 -26.21 -11.77 4.42
N SER A 134 -25.72 -12.87 3.84
CA SER A 134 -25.35 -14.05 4.63
C SER A 134 -23.94 -13.86 5.24
N PRO A 135 -23.59 -14.56 6.32
CA PRO A 135 -22.23 -14.49 6.89
C PRO A 135 -21.12 -14.79 5.87
N ASP A 136 -21.30 -15.80 5.02
CA ASP A 136 -20.31 -16.17 3.99
C ASP A 136 -20.18 -15.07 2.91
N ALA A 137 -21.31 -14.50 2.47
CA ALA A 137 -21.29 -13.40 1.51
C ALA A 137 -20.64 -12.14 2.12
N LEU A 138 -20.87 -11.86 3.40
CA LEU A 138 -20.20 -10.77 4.12
C LEU A 138 -18.70 -10.99 4.18
N LEU A 139 -18.23 -12.19 4.54
CA LEU A 139 -16.80 -12.49 4.56
C LEU A 139 -16.16 -12.38 3.16
N SER A 140 -16.87 -12.76 2.11
CA SER A 140 -16.45 -12.52 0.72
C SER A 140 -16.32 -11.02 0.42
N GLU A 141 -17.30 -10.20 0.82
CA GLU A 141 -17.24 -8.74 0.62
C GLU A 141 -16.11 -8.08 1.39
N LEU A 142 -15.87 -8.49 2.63
CA LEU A 142 -14.76 -8.00 3.45
C LEU A 142 -13.41 -8.32 2.81
N ARG A 143 -13.22 -9.53 2.29
CA ARG A 143 -12.00 -9.92 1.57
C ARG A 143 -11.80 -9.08 0.31
N CYS A 144 -12.87 -8.93 -0.48
CA CYS A 144 -12.84 -8.16 -1.71
C CYS A 144 -12.52 -6.68 -1.46
N HIS A 145 -13.18 -6.03 -0.50
CA HIS A 145 -12.91 -4.65 -0.10
C HIS A 145 -11.46 -4.46 0.35
N ARG A 146 -10.95 -5.37 1.21
CA ARG A 146 -9.56 -5.33 1.66
C ARG A 146 -8.56 -5.46 0.51
N ALA A 147 -8.85 -6.29 -0.48
CA ALA A 147 -7.98 -6.44 -1.65
C ALA A 147 -8.04 -5.22 -2.57
N TRP A 148 -9.23 -4.65 -2.77
CA TRP A 148 -9.43 -3.41 -3.54
C TRP A 148 -8.61 -2.26 -2.97
N MET A 149 -8.59 -2.13 -1.64
CA MET A 149 -7.80 -1.13 -0.92
C MET A 149 -6.30 -1.24 -1.15
N MET A 150 -5.77 -2.35 -1.67
CA MET A 150 -4.35 -2.50 -1.98
C MET A 150 -4.00 -2.08 -3.42
N LEU A 151 -4.97 -1.74 -4.26
CA LEU A 151 -4.71 -1.39 -5.65
C LEU A 151 -4.11 0.02 -5.80
N ALA A 152 -4.68 0.99 -5.10
CA ALA A 152 -4.24 2.38 -5.12
C ALA A 152 -4.64 3.10 -3.83
N PRO A 153 -3.95 4.20 -3.46
CA PRO A 153 -4.36 5.05 -2.35
C PRO A 153 -5.80 5.56 -2.57
N ALA A 154 -6.70 5.19 -1.65
CA ALA A 154 -8.13 5.48 -1.75
C ALA A 154 -8.61 6.53 -0.73
N GLY A 155 -7.72 7.10 0.07
CA GLY A 155 -8.09 8.00 1.18
C GLY A 155 -8.95 7.31 2.25
N MET A 156 -8.85 5.98 2.36
CA MET A 156 -9.58 5.16 3.33
C MET A 156 -8.68 4.74 4.50
N ASP A 157 -7.75 5.61 4.86
CA ASP A 157 -6.76 5.33 5.92
C ASP A 157 -7.43 5.15 7.28
N ASP A 158 -8.66 5.64 7.48
CA ASP A 158 -9.46 5.42 8.68
C ASP A 158 -10.41 4.21 8.58
N CYS A 159 -10.42 3.47 7.47
CA CYS A 159 -11.18 2.23 7.39
C CYS A 159 -10.55 1.18 8.32
N PRO A 160 -11.32 0.52 9.20
CA PRO A 160 -10.79 -0.50 10.10
C PRO A 160 -10.20 -1.68 9.34
N LEU A 161 -10.68 -1.93 8.12
CA LEU A 161 -10.23 -3.01 7.26
C LEU A 161 -8.85 -2.75 6.64
N ASP A 162 -8.29 -1.55 6.77
CA ASP A 162 -6.93 -1.28 6.32
C ASP A 162 -5.86 -1.80 7.28
N LEU A 163 -6.23 -2.16 8.52
CA LEU A 163 -5.25 -2.62 9.48
C LEU A 163 -4.66 -3.98 9.07
N PRO A 164 -3.35 -4.19 9.28
CA PRO A 164 -2.70 -5.47 9.07
C PRO A 164 -3.10 -6.48 10.16
N GLY A 165 -2.97 -7.77 9.85
CA GLY A 165 -3.11 -8.83 10.86
C GLY A 165 -4.52 -8.99 11.46
N LEU A 166 -5.57 -8.56 10.74
CA LEU A 166 -6.95 -8.76 11.15
C LEU A 166 -7.42 -10.20 10.91
N ALA A 167 -8.20 -10.73 11.85
CA ALA A 167 -8.96 -11.96 11.74
C ALA A 167 -10.45 -11.65 11.85
N PHE A 168 -11.25 -12.37 11.06
CA PHE A 168 -12.69 -12.17 10.96
C PHE A 168 -13.43 -13.48 11.24
N ASP A 169 -14.50 -13.36 12.01
CA ASP A 169 -15.43 -14.46 12.27
C ASP A 169 -16.85 -13.88 12.23
N ALA A 170 -17.68 -14.40 11.33
CA ALA A 170 -19.04 -13.92 11.13
C ALA A 170 -20.03 -15.04 11.47
N ARG A 171 -20.97 -14.75 12.35
CA ARG A 171 -22.09 -15.64 12.70
C ARG A 171 -23.39 -14.89 12.49
N GLY A 172 -24.43 -15.55 11.99
CA GLY A 172 -25.71 -14.89 11.80
C GLY A 172 -26.87 -15.85 11.81
N ASP A 173 -28.05 -15.27 12.05
CA ASP A 173 -29.35 -15.90 12.01
C ASP A 173 -30.37 -14.95 11.35
N GLY A 174 -31.66 -15.19 11.52
CA GLY A 174 -32.71 -14.35 10.93
C GLY A 174 -32.80 -12.93 11.50
N GLU A 175 -32.18 -12.64 12.65
CA GLU A 175 -32.23 -11.34 13.32
C GLU A 175 -31.05 -10.44 12.93
N GLY A 176 -29.93 -11.02 12.49
CA GLY A 176 -28.78 -10.26 12.00
C GLY A 176 -27.49 -11.07 11.93
N ILE A 177 -26.40 -10.36 11.69
CA ILE A 177 -25.04 -10.91 11.71
C ILE A 177 -24.26 -10.27 12.85
N THR A 178 -23.53 -11.09 13.60
CA THR A 178 -22.47 -10.67 14.50
C THR A 178 -21.12 -10.96 13.85
N LEU A 179 -20.34 -9.92 13.61
CA LEU A 179 -18.99 -9.98 13.08
C LEU A 179 -17.98 -9.68 14.21
N SER A 180 -17.11 -10.62 14.49
CA SER A 180 -15.94 -10.43 15.34
C SER A 180 -14.74 -10.03 14.49
N ILE A 181 -14.13 -8.89 14.80
CA ILE A 181 -12.88 -8.43 14.19
C ILE A 181 -11.82 -8.37 15.28
N ILE A 182 -10.76 -9.16 15.11
CA ILE A 182 -9.65 -9.27 16.06
C ILE A 182 -8.38 -8.84 15.36
N VAL A 183 -7.52 -8.09 16.05
CA VAL A 183 -6.18 -7.74 15.55
C VAL A 183 -5.11 -8.50 16.33
N ARG A 184 -4.13 -9.06 15.61
CA ARG A 184 -3.06 -9.86 16.24
C ARG A 184 -2.13 -9.01 17.11
N ASP A 185 -1.84 -7.79 16.67
CA ASP A 185 -0.97 -6.87 17.40
C ASP A 185 -1.78 -6.10 18.46
N PRO A 186 -1.51 -6.29 19.76
CA PRO A 186 -2.20 -5.58 20.84
C PRO A 186 -2.07 -4.05 20.73
N ALA A 187 -0.98 -3.53 20.15
CA ALA A 187 -0.77 -2.10 19.97
C ALA A 187 -1.79 -1.47 19.00
N LEU A 188 -2.38 -2.27 18.12
CA LEU A 188 -3.37 -1.84 17.13
C LEU A 188 -4.81 -1.95 17.63
N VAL A 189 -5.07 -2.48 18.83
CA VAL A 189 -6.44 -2.69 19.33
C VAL A 189 -7.20 -1.37 19.47
N ALA A 190 -6.58 -0.35 20.07
CA ALA A 190 -7.19 0.97 20.23
C ALA A 190 -7.47 1.63 18.87
N GLU A 191 -6.57 1.44 17.91
CA GLU A 191 -6.71 1.94 16.54
C GLU A 191 -7.89 1.24 15.83
N LEU A 192 -7.98 -0.08 15.92
CA LEU A 192 -9.10 -0.86 15.36
C LEU A 192 -10.43 -0.39 15.94
N GLN A 193 -10.49 -0.19 17.27
CA GLN A 193 -11.70 0.28 17.95
C GLN A 193 -12.12 1.67 17.47
N ARG A 194 -11.17 2.61 17.35
CA ARG A 194 -11.46 3.96 16.84
C ARG A 194 -12.02 3.91 15.40
N ARG A 195 -11.35 3.18 14.51
CA ARG A 195 -11.74 3.07 13.10
C ARG A 195 -13.09 2.36 12.92
N ALA A 196 -13.35 1.33 13.71
CA ALA A 196 -14.65 0.64 13.68
C ALA A 196 -15.78 1.54 14.17
N ALA A 197 -15.56 2.34 15.22
CA ALA A 197 -16.53 3.32 15.67
C ALA A 197 -16.83 4.36 14.58
N HIS A 198 -15.80 4.88 13.91
CA HIS A 198 -15.96 5.80 12.78
C HIS A 198 -16.83 5.21 11.65
N ASP A 199 -16.57 3.97 11.23
CA ASP A 199 -17.38 3.29 10.20
C ASP A 199 -18.84 3.08 10.63
N LEU A 200 -19.08 2.76 11.91
CA LEU A 200 -20.43 2.61 12.44
C LEU A 200 -21.19 3.93 12.55
N GLU A 201 -20.50 5.03 12.87
CA GLU A 201 -21.08 6.37 12.83
C GLU A 201 -21.46 6.77 11.39
N ALA A 202 -20.62 6.46 10.41
CA ALA A 202 -20.94 6.66 8.99
C ALA A 202 -22.17 5.83 8.58
N ALA A 203 -22.25 4.56 9.00
CA ALA A 203 -23.41 3.70 8.76
C ALA A 203 -24.71 4.30 9.34
N ALA A 204 -24.65 4.83 10.57
CA ALA A 204 -25.79 5.46 11.22
C ALA A 204 -26.28 6.71 10.44
N LYS A 205 -25.35 7.55 9.97
CA LYS A 205 -25.67 8.72 9.14
C LYS A 205 -26.33 8.31 7.81
N HIS A 206 -25.82 7.28 7.15
CA HIS A 206 -26.41 6.77 5.90
C HIS A 206 -27.82 6.21 6.09
N ARG A 207 -28.11 5.59 7.24
CA ARG A 207 -29.47 5.14 7.57
C ARG A 207 -30.41 6.30 7.86
N ALA A 208 -29.96 7.31 8.59
CA ALA A 208 -30.80 8.46 8.95
C ALA A 208 -31.16 9.35 7.74
N ALA A 209 -30.40 9.25 6.66
CA ALA A 209 -30.64 10.00 5.42
C ALA A 209 -31.61 9.32 4.43
N LYS A 210 -32.07 8.09 4.72
CA LYS A 210 -33.05 7.35 3.93
C LYS A 210 -34.43 7.42 4.57
#